data_AF-A0AAN1W008-F1
#
_entry.id   AF-A0AAN1W008-F1
#
_cell.length_a   1.000
_cell.length_b   1.000
_cell.length_c   1.000
_cell.angle_alpha   90.00
_cell.angle_beta   90.00
_cell.angle_gamma   90.00
#
_symmetry.space_group_name_H-M   'P 1'
#
loop_
_entity.id
_entity.type
_entity.pdbx_description
1 polymer ?
#
loop_
_entity_poly.entity_id
_entity_poly.type
_entity_poly.pdbx_seq_one_letter_code
_entity_poly.pdbx_strand_id
1 'polypeptide(L)'
;MGGDSFVGLFGYIDAGSTLRYVGLLNSSMNGANDVGALAGYNAGAISYSYADGGTVNGSNNSVGGLVGSSPGTIDYSYANVRVTGGNTGAGGLKGTGSGNVSNSYATGSVMGFFNVGGLVGQQGAPGTISNCYSTGAVDGLPTGGLVGGLTGGAGGAGGGAVNANVVNSYWDTQTSRVASSLGGTGLTTAQMQSMASFSGWSIANSGGSTAVWRIYEGATYPLLKSFLTPLTVTANSTGKTYDGLAYSGSNGASYSVAGAGTSPNLLGSLSYGGTSQGAVNAGSYTITASGYWSNQRGYDISYVDGALTVNPASLTVTANNAGKTYDGLAWSGSNGVAYTGFVNGETSSVLGGTLAYGGTSQGAVNAGTYAITPSGLTSGNYTITYAGGILNIDNATPSQTVQNAVSQAQATVLPPQASTPHEASAQPHTMDPSPTITDVSAGGVVMANTMWNVAGTGPTLQVVNGGMKLPANTTIGNDSKGPL
;
A
#
# COMPACT_ATOMS: atom_id res chain seq x y z
N MET A 1 -29.32 23.57 -53.11
CA MET A 1 -30.25 23.80 -51.97
C MET A 1 -29.46 24.56 -50.91
N GLY A 2 -29.91 25.77 -50.56
CA GLY A 2 -29.21 26.63 -49.60
C GLY A 2 -29.47 26.13 -48.17
N GLY A 3 -28.40 25.80 -47.46
CA GLY A 3 -28.45 25.53 -46.02
C GLY A 3 -27.62 26.56 -45.26
N ASP A 4 -27.76 26.55 -43.95
CA ASP A 4 -27.15 27.53 -43.06
C ASP A 4 -25.63 27.51 -43.17
N SER A 5 -25.04 28.70 -43.16
CA SER A 5 -23.59 28.89 -43.21
C SER A 5 -23.10 29.35 -41.84
N PHE A 6 -21.87 29.00 -41.48
CA PHE A 6 -21.25 29.37 -40.21
C PHE A 6 -22.02 28.81 -39.01
N VAL A 7 -22.22 27.49 -38.99
CA VAL A 7 -22.99 26.83 -37.93
C VAL A 7 -22.05 26.37 -36.81
N GLY A 8 -22.38 26.77 -35.58
CA GLY A 8 -21.74 26.35 -34.33
C GLY A 8 -22.32 27.13 -33.16
N LEU A 9 -21.83 26.90 -31.93
CA LEU A 9 -22.22 27.73 -30.78
C LEU A 9 -21.96 29.22 -31.07
N PHE A 10 -20.85 29.50 -31.75
CA PHE A 10 -20.53 30.80 -32.32
C PHE A 10 -20.48 30.67 -33.84
N GLY A 11 -21.28 31.43 -34.58
CA GLY A 11 -21.18 31.36 -36.03
C GLY A 11 -19.81 31.82 -36.53
N TYR A 12 -19.37 32.98 -36.05
CA TYR A 12 -18.12 33.62 -36.45
C TYR A 12 -17.35 34.12 -35.22
N ILE A 13 -16.04 33.84 -35.18
CA ILE A 13 -15.10 34.40 -34.20
C ILE A 13 -14.13 35.31 -34.96
N ASP A 14 -14.20 36.61 -34.69
CA ASP A 14 -13.40 37.62 -35.40
C ASP A 14 -11.92 37.58 -35.05
N ALA A 15 -11.10 38.11 -35.96
CA ALA A 15 -9.69 38.35 -35.71
C ALA A 15 -9.48 39.22 -34.45
N GLY A 16 -8.54 38.82 -33.59
CA GLY A 16 -8.29 39.48 -32.30
C GLY A 16 -9.20 38.99 -31.15
N SER A 17 -10.23 38.20 -31.45
CA SER A 17 -11.06 37.57 -30.41
C SER A 17 -10.38 36.35 -29.80
N THR A 18 -10.70 36.06 -28.55
CA THR A 18 -10.18 34.90 -27.81
C THR A 18 -11.33 34.14 -27.17
N LEU A 19 -11.42 32.84 -27.47
CA LEU A 19 -12.39 31.92 -26.89
C LEU A 19 -11.66 30.84 -26.09
N ARG A 20 -11.94 30.74 -24.79
CA ARG A 20 -11.25 29.81 -23.89
C ARG A 20 -12.18 29.14 -22.90
N TYR A 21 -11.84 27.91 -22.52
CA TYR A 21 -12.53 27.17 -21.46
C TYR A 21 -14.01 26.89 -21.77
N VAL A 22 -14.33 26.64 -23.04
CA VAL A 22 -15.69 26.28 -23.47
C VAL A 22 -15.74 24.81 -23.84
N GLY A 23 -16.64 24.08 -23.19
CA GLY A 23 -16.90 22.67 -23.45
C GLY A 23 -18.34 22.44 -23.90
N LEU A 24 -18.53 21.75 -25.03
CA LEU A 24 -19.83 21.26 -25.47
C LEU A 24 -19.93 19.75 -25.24
N LEU A 25 -21.06 19.32 -24.69
CA LEU A 25 -21.37 17.91 -24.46
C LEU A 25 -22.58 17.50 -25.28
N ASN A 26 -22.46 16.41 -26.04
CA ASN A 26 -23.57 15.79 -26.77
C ASN A 26 -24.34 16.74 -27.69
N SER A 27 -23.65 17.69 -28.31
CA SER A 27 -24.25 18.68 -29.21
C SER A 27 -24.46 18.10 -30.62
N SER A 28 -25.56 18.49 -31.28
CA SER A 28 -25.82 18.17 -32.68
C SER A 28 -25.86 19.44 -33.52
N MET A 29 -24.96 19.53 -34.49
CA MET A 29 -24.89 20.64 -35.45
C MET A 29 -25.25 20.14 -36.85
N ASN A 30 -26.11 20.88 -37.55
CA ASN A 30 -26.47 20.60 -38.94
C ASN A 30 -26.40 21.91 -39.74
N GLY A 31 -25.57 21.95 -40.78
CA GLY A 31 -25.42 23.11 -41.65
C GLY A 31 -25.02 22.73 -43.07
N ALA A 32 -24.78 23.72 -43.92
CA ALA A 32 -24.26 23.52 -45.27
C ALA A 32 -22.80 23.95 -45.38
N ASN A 33 -22.47 25.17 -44.98
CA ASN A 33 -21.14 25.74 -45.17
C ASN A 33 -20.49 26.04 -43.82
N ASP A 34 -19.26 25.57 -43.63
CA ASP A 34 -18.40 25.86 -42.48
C ASP A 34 -19.12 25.59 -41.16
N VAL A 35 -19.16 24.29 -40.83
CA VAL A 35 -19.89 23.76 -39.68
C VAL A 35 -18.91 23.21 -38.65
N GLY A 36 -19.02 23.65 -37.40
CA GLY A 36 -18.29 23.10 -36.27
C GLY A 36 -19.09 23.15 -34.98
N ALA A 37 -18.76 22.32 -33.99
CA ALA A 37 -19.49 22.34 -32.73
C ALA A 37 -19.32 23.68 -31.98
N LEU A 38 -18.09 24.19 -31.91
CA LEU A 38 -17.80 25.43 -31.21
C LEU A 38 -17.95 26.63 -32.13
N ALA A 39 -17.38 26.56 -33.34
CA ALA A 39 -17.47 27.64 -34.31
C ALA A 39 -17.65 27.18 -35.75
N GLY A 40 -18.46 27.91 -36.51
CA GLY A 40 -18.51 27.75 -37.96
C GLY A 40 -17.23 28.27 -38.61
N TYR A 41 -16.87 29.52 -38.29
CA TYR A 41 -15.65 30.18 -38.77
C TYR A 41 -14.84 30.81 -37.62
N ASN A 42 -13.53 30.63 -37.62
CA ASN A 42 -12.62 31.19 -36.62
C ASN A 42 -11.43 31.95 -37.23
N ALA A 43 -11.41 33.27 -37.09
CA ALA A 43 -10.24 34.12 -37.34
C ALA A 43 -9.49 34.53 -36.05
N GLY A 44 -10.04 34.22 -34.87
CA GLY A 44 -9.44 34.51 -33.56
C GLY A 44 -8.59 33.36 -33.01
N ALA A 45 -8.47 33.31 -31.68
CA ALA A 45 -7.78 32.25 -30.97
C ALA A 45 -8.76 31.40 -30.15
N ILE A 46 -8.74 30.09 -30.34
CA ILE A 46 -9.49 29.12 -29.54
C ILE A 46 -8.51 28.31 -28.72
N SER A 47 -8.67 28.28 -27.39
CA SER A 47 -7.83 27.42 -26.55
C SER A 47 -8.55 26.77 -25.38
N TYR A 48 -8.03 25.65 -24.86
CA TYR A 48 -8.60 24.96 -23.69
C TYR A 48 -10.10 24.65 -23.85
N SER A 49 -10.52 24.32 -25.07
CA SER A 49 -11.93 24.18 -25.42
C SER A 49 -12.18 22.83 -26.08
N TYR A 50 -13.41 22.32 -25.98
CA TYR A 50 -13.71 21.00 -26.51
C TYR A 50 -15.15 20.81 -26.94
N ALA A 51 -15.35 19.79 -27.77
CA ALA A 51 -16.64 19.20 -28.05
C ALA A 51 -16.55 17.69 -27.83
N ASP A 52 -17.44 17.12 -27.02
CA ASP A 52 -17.36 15.73 -26.59
C ASP A 52 -18.75 15.06 -26.65
N GLY A 53 -18.86 14.03 -27.48
CA GLY A 53 -20.13 13.41 -27.84
C GLY A 53 -20.96 14.22 -28.84
N GLY A 54 -21.91 13.56 -29.50
CA GLY A 54 -22.80 14.20 -30.48
C GLY A 54 -22.29 14.15 -31.93
N THR A 55 -22.82 15.04 -32.77
CA THR A 55 -22.63 15.01 -34.23
C THR A 55 -22.41 16.40 -34.83
N VAL A 56 -21.56 16.51 -35.83
CA VAL A 56 -21.38 17.71 -36.65
C VAL A 56 -21.55 17.33 -38.12
N ASN A 57 -22.65 17.78 -38.72
CA ASN A 57 -23.04 17.41 -40.08
C ASN A 57 -23.03 18.65 -40.99
N GLY A 58 -22.26 18.61 -42.07
CA GLY A 58 -22.23 19.66 -43.08
C GLY A 58 -22.38 19.14 -44.50
N SER A 59 -23.30 19.70 -45.27
CA SER A 59 -23.64 19.18 -46.60
C SER A 59 -22.85 19.77 -47.77
N ASN A 60 -22.04 20.82 -47.55
CA ASN A 60 -21.34 21.50 -48.63
C ASN A 60 -19.86 21.82 -48.36
N ASN A 61 -19.48 22.88 -47.66
CA ASN A 61 -18.10 23.37 -47.68
C ASN A 61 -17.14 22.62 -46.72
N SER A 62 -16.77 23.23 -45.59
CA SER A 62 -15.89 22.66 -44.58
C SER A 62 -16.69 22.15 -43.39
N VAL A 63 -16.26 21.02 -42.82
CA VAL A 63 -16.82 20.50 -41.57
C VAL A 63 -15.69 20.09 -40.65
N GLY A 64 -15.71 20.60 -39.42
CA GLY A 64 -14.76 20.20 -38.39
C GLY A 64 -15.45 19.89 -37.08
N GLY A 65 -14.99 18.89 -36.35
CA GLY A 65 -15.65 18.53 -35.08
C GLY A 65 -15.68 19.66 -34.05
N LEU A 66 -14.64 20.51 -34.02
CA LEU A 66 -14.64 21.73 -33.20
C LEU A 66 -14.93 22.98 -34.03
N VAL A 67 -14.28 23.13 -35.20
CA VAL A 67 -14.37 24.33 -36.04
C VAL A 67 -14.50 23.98 -37.52
N GLY A 68 -15.46 24.58 -38.22
CA GLY A 68 -15.63 24.41 -39.67
C GLY A 68 -14.42 24.91 -40.48
N SER A 69 -14.19 26.23 -40.50
CA SER A 69 -13.04 26.86 -41.16
C SER A 69 -12.26 27.76 -40.20
N SER A 70 -10.93 27.70 -40.21
CA SER A 70 -10.09 28.43 -39.25
C SER A 70 -8.79 28.97 -39.86
N PRO A 71 -8.74 30.25 -40.26
CA PRO A 71 -7.48 31.00 -40.36
C PRO A 71 -6.87 31.37 -39.00
N GLY A 72 -7.66 31.37 -37.93
CA GLY A 72 -7.23 31.59 -36.55
C GLY A 72 -6.61 30.37 -35.88
N THR A 73 -6.07 30.52 -34.67
CA THR A 73 -5.36 29.44 -33.95
C THR A 73 -6.31 28.55 -33.14
N ILE A 74 -5.94 27.27 -33.02
CA ILE A 74 -6.58 26.30 -32.14
C ILE A 74 -5.50 25.60 -31.30
N ASP A 75 -5.55 25.73 -29.98
CA ASP A 75 -4.56 25.12 -29.08
C ASP A 75 -5.15 24.49 -27.80
N TYR A 76 -4.51 23.46 -27.24
CA TYR A 76 -4.97 22.78 -26.02
C TYR A 76 -6.45 22.35 -26.09
N SER A 77 -6.90 21.92 -27.25
CA SER A 77 -8.33 21.72 -27.52
C SER A 77 -8.58 20.34 -28.13
N TYR A 78 -9.80 19.82 -28.00
CA TYR A 78 -10.10 18.51 -28.56
C TYR A 78 -11.53 18.35 -29.06
N ALA A 79 -11.71 17.38 -29.96
CA ALA A 79 -13.03 17.00 -30.47
C ALA A 79 -13.22 15.48 -30.45
N ASN A 80 -14.24 15.04 -29.73
CA ASN A 80 -14.70 13.66 -29.70
C ASN A 80 -16.15 13.60 -30.21
N VAL A 81 -16.36 14.04 -31.45
CA VAL A 81 -17.70 14.12 -32.08
C VAL A 81 -17.69 13.43 -33.43
N ARG A 82 -18.81 12.83 -33.82
CA ARG A 82 -18.93 12.26 -35.17
C ARG A 82 -19.09 13.37 -36.20
N VAL A 83 -18.17 13.45 -37.15
CA VAL A 83 -18.16 14.42 -38.24
C VAL A 83 -18.67 13.76 -39.51
N THR A 84 -19.67 14.35 -40.17
CA THR A 84 -20.20 13.86 -41.45
C THR A 84 -20.32 14.97 -42.50
N GLY A 85 -19.82 14.69 -43.70
CA GLY A 85 -19.92 15.54 -44.88
C GLY A 85 -18.70 16.43 -45.10
N GLY A 86 -18.87 17.54 -45.81
CA GLY A 86 -17.78 18.39 -46.31
C GLY A 86 -17.28 17.97 -47.69
N ASN A 87 -17.62 18.77 -48.70
CA ASN A 87 -17.18 18.66 -50.09
C ASN A 87 -15.87 19.39 -50.36
N THR A 88 -15.33 20.15 -49.40
CA THR A 88 -14.02 20.79 -49.53
C THR A 88 -13.01 20.24 -48.52
N GLY A 89 -13.43 20.04 -47.27
CA GLY A 89 -12.58 19.42 -46.25
C GLY A 89 -13.35 19.00 -45.03
N ALA A 90 -13.08 17.79 -44.55
CA ALA A 90 -13.70 17.20 -43.37
C ALA A 90 -12.61 16.80 -42.38
N GLY A 91 -12.65 17.37 -41.17
CA GLY A 91 -11.64 17.10 -40.14
C GLY A 91 -12.25 16.75 -38.79
N GLY A 92 -11.62 15.85 -38.04
CA GLY A 92 -12.09 15.51 -36.70
C GLY A 92 -12.09 16.70 -35.74
N LEU A 93 -11.14 17.64 -35.89
CA LEU A 93 -11.06 18.89 -35.12
C LEU A 93 -11.41 20.12 -35.95
N LYS A 94 -10.76 20.26 -37.12
CA LYS A 94 -10.85 21.44 -38.00
C LYS A 94 -11.12 21.02 -39.44
N GLY A 95 -12.13 21.59 -40.08
CA GLY A 95 -12.41 21.29 -41.49
C GLY A 95 -11.31 21.80 -42.41
N THR A 96 -11.22 23.12 -42.59
CA THR A 96 -10.20 23.74 -43.47
C THR A 96 -9.58 25.00 -42.85
N GLY A 97 -8.50 25.51 -43.45
CA GLY A 97 -7.99 26.86 -43.18
C GLY A 97 -6.49 26.91 -42.92
N SER A 98 -5.92 28.12 -42.89
CA SER A 98 -4.48 28.37 -42.76
C SER A 98 -3.98 28.61 -41.34
N GLY A 99 -4.85 28.59 -40.34
CA GLY A 99 -4.46 28.79 -38.95
C GLY A 99 -3.72 27.60 -38.35
N ASN A 100 -2.93 27.86 -37.31
CA ASN A 100 -2.15 26.85 -36.59
C ASN A 100 -3.06 25.98 -35.70
N VAL A 101 -2.75 24.68 -35.64
CA VAL A 101 -3.32 23.75 -34.68
C VAL A 101 -2.19 23.20 -33.83
N SER A 102 -2.28 23.34 -32.51
CA SER A 102 -1.25 22.82 -31.61
C SER A 102 -1.79 22.16 -30.35
N ASN A 103 -1.06 21.19 -29.81
CA ASN A 103 -1.43 20.53 -28.55
C ASN A 103 -2.92 20.11 -28.51
N SER A 104 -3.42 19.51 -29.59
CA SER A 104 -4.85 19.29 -29.78
C SER A 104 -5.12 17.95 -30.43
N TYR A 105 -6.31 17.39 -30.22
CA TYR A 105 -6.57 16.04 -30.74
C TYR A 105 -8.03 15.81 -31.15
N ALA A 106 -8.25 14.77 -31.95
CA ALA A 106 -9.58 14.32 -32.34
C ALA A 106 -9.74 12.80 -32.27
N THR A 107 -10.85 12.33 -31.67
CA THR A 107 -11.12 10.90 -31.49
C THR A 107 -12.44 10.45 -32.10
N GLY A 108 -13.31 11.39 -32.47
CA GLY A 108 -14.57 11.07 -33.15
C GLY A 108 -14.35 10.65 -34.60
N SER A 109 -15.26 9.84 -35.14
CA SER A 109 -15.16 9.38 -36.54
C SER A 109 -15.44 10.52 -37.52
N VAL A 110 -14.77 10.46 -38.67
CA VAL A 110 -14.90 11.45 -39.75
C VAL A 110 -15.30 10.74 -41.03
N MET A 111 -16.43 11.14 -41.60
CA MET A 111 -16.87 10.67 -42.92
C MET A 111 -17.05 11.87 -43.84
N GLY A 112 -16.28 11.96 -44.94
CA GLY A 112 -16.28 13.13 -45.82
C GLY A 112 -16.19 12.81 -47.31
N PHE A 113 -16.33 13.84 -48.16
CA PHE A 113 -16.28 13.69 -49.61
C PHE A 113 -14.90 14.05 -50.18
N PHE A 114 -14.34 15.22 -49.85
CA PHE A 114 -13.02 15.65 -50.31
C PHE A 114 -12.14 16.04 -49.12
N ASN A 115 -10.83 15.77 -49.22
CA ASN A 115 -9.81 16.08 -48.20
C ASN A 115 -10.29 15.73 -46.78
N VAL A 116 -10.32 14.43 -46.49
CA VAL A 116 -10.81 13.88 -45.23
C VAL A 116 -9.64 13.56 -44.33
N GLY A 117 -9.53 14.25 -43.20
CA GLY A 117 -8.45 14.06 -42.23
C GLY A 117 -8.99 13.66 -40.86
N GLY A 118 -8.31 12.74 -40.18
CA GLY A 118 -8.68 12.39 -38.80
C GLY A 118 -8.61 13.57 -37.83
N LEU A 119 -7.74 14.55 -38.07
CA LEU A 119 -7.65 15.79 -37.29
C LEU A 119 -8.05 17.02 -38.11
N VAL A 120 -7.41 17.24 -39.26
CA VAL A 120 -7.63 18.39 -40.12
C VAL A 120 -7.99 17.95 -41.54
N GLY A 121 -9.12 18.41 -42.08
CA GLY A 121 -9.51 18.08 -43.45
C GLY A 121 -8.49 18.60 -44.46
N GLN A 122 -8.34 19.93 -44.53
CA GLN A 122 -7.33 20.58 -45.36
C GLN A 122 -6.55 21.65 -44.58
N GLN A 123 -5.23 21.49 -44.48
CA GLN A 123 -4.36 22.51 -43.89
C GLN A 123 -3.84 23.47 -44.95
N GLY A 124 -4.10 24.76 -44.77
CA GLY A 124 -3.57 25.81 -45.65
C GLY A 124 -2.22 26.34 -45.19
N ALA A 125 -1.39 26.77 -46.15
CA ALA A 125 -0.17 27.53 -45.87
C ALA A 125 -0.53 28.97 -45.43
N PRO A 126 0.21 29.57 -44.48
CA PRO A 126 1.45 29.09 -43.86
C PRO A 126 1.25 28.23 -42.58
N GLY A 127 0.03 27.79 -42.28
CA GLY A 127 -0.29 27.16 -41.00
C GLY A 127 0.40 25.84 -40.71
N THR A 128 0.59 25.56 -39.42
CA THR A 128 1.28 24.38 -38.90
C THR A 128 0.37 23.51 -38.06
N ILE A 129 0.61 22.20 -38.05
CA ILE A 129 0.03 21.25 -37.10
C ILE A 129 1.15 20.74 -36.22
N SER A 130 1.05 20.93 -34.91
CA SER A 130 2.14 20.59 -33.99
C SER A 130 1.65 19.97 -32.69
N ASN A 131 2.27 18.87 -32.27
CA ASN A 131 1.87 18.17 -31.06
C ASN A 131 0.39 17.77 -31.03
N CYS A 132 -0.11 17.24 -32.15
CA CYS A 132 -1.50 16.85 -32.28
C CYS A 132 -1.64 15.36 -32.58
N TYR A 133 -2.82 14.80 -32.32
CA TYR A 133 -3.11 13.45 -32.78
C TYR A 133 -4.56 13.17 -33.16
N SER A 134 -4.78 12.10 -33.91
CA SER A 134 -6.11 11.57 -34.21
C SER A 134 -6.21 10.06 -34.00
N THR A 135 -7.39 9.59 -33.58
CA THR A 135 -7.67 8.15 -33.42
C THR A 135 -9.02 7.72 -33.99
N GLY A 136 -9.90 8.65 -34.38
CA GLY A 136 -11.20 8.30 -34.96
C GLY A 136 -11.08 7.61 -36.32
N ALA A 137 -12.03 6.73 -36.64
CA ALA A 137 -12.17 6.15 -37.97
C ALA A 137 -12.31 7.26 -39.03
N VAL A 138 -11.63 7.11 -40.17
CA VAL A 138 -11.64 8.10 -41.24
C VAL A 138 -12.10 7.43 -42.53
N ASP A 139 -13.28 7.81 -43.01
CA ASP A 139 -13.90 7.25 -44.20
C ASP A 139 -14.08 8.34 -45.27
N GLY A 140 -13.40 8.19 -46.40
CA GLY A 140 -13.68 8.96 -47.62
C GLY A 140 -14.66 8.22 -48.52
N LEU A 141 -15.51 8.94 -49.23
CA LEU A 141 -16.40 8.32 -50.22
C LEU A 141 -15.61 7.85 -51.47
N PRO A 142 -16.06 6.79 -52.17
CA PRO A 142 -15.26 6.10 -53.22
C PRO A 142 -14.83 6.97 -54.41
N THR A 143 -15.55 8.04 -54.69
CA THR A 143 -15.24 9.03 -55.74
C THR A 143 -14.62 10.31 -55.18
N GLY A 144 -14.25 10.28 -53.91
CA GLY A 144 -13.80 11.41 -53.12
C GLY A 144 -12.31 11.71 -53.21
N GLY A 145 -11.91 12.85 -52.67
CA GLY A 145 -10.53 13.34 -52.66
C GLY A 145 -9.59 12.57 -51.72
N LEU A 146 -8.50 13.22 -51.32
CA LEU A 146 -7.48 12.61 -50.46
C LEU A 146 -8.04 12.26 -49.07
N VAL A 147 -7.64 11.10 -48.53
CA VAL A 147 -7.97 10.65 -47.17
C VAL A 147 -6.68 10.44 -46.41
N GLY A 148 -6.57 11.03 -45.22
CA GLY A 148 -5.39 10.90 -44.38
C GLY A 148 -5.74 10.65 -42.91
N GLY A 149 -4.94 9.79 -42.28
CA GLY A 149 -5.14 9.46 -40.87
C GLY A 149 -5.08 10.69 -39.94
N LEU A 150 -4.26 11.68 -40.26
CA LEU A 150 -4.17 12.97 -39.53
C LEU A 150 -4.70 14.14 -40.38
N THR A 151 -4.19 14.28 -41.61
CA THR A 151 -4.53 15.39 -42.51
C THR A 151 -4.98 14.86 -43.88
N GLY A 152 -6.16 15.28 -44.33
CA GLY A 152 -6.70 14.83 -45.61
C GLY A 152 -5.98 15.44 -46.81
N GLY A 153 -5.77 16.75 -46.80
CA GLY A 153 -5.08 17.47 -47.87
C GLY A 153 -4.33 18.70 -47.40
N ALA A 154 -3.57 19.30 -48.30
CA ALA A 154 -2.95 20.59 -48.10
C ALA A 154 -3.14 21.45 -49.33
N GLY A 155 -3.50 22.71 -49.12
CA GLY A 155 -3.80 23.61 -50.22
C GLY A 155 -3.59 25.06 -49.85
N GLY A 156 -2.89 25.79 -50.71
CA GLY A 156 -3.07 27.24 -50.86
C GLY A 156 -4.22 27.52 -51.84
N ALA A 157 -4.77 28.73 -51.82
CA ALA A 157 -5.64 29.20 -52.88
C ALA A 157 -4.87 29.14 -54.23
N GLY A 158 -5.11 28.11 -55.04
CA GLY A 158 -4.38 27.91 -56.32
C GLY A 158 -3.97 26.47 -56.67
N GLY A 159 -4.29 25.45 -55.87
CA GLY A 159 -4.16 24.04 -56.30
C GLY A 159 -2.72 23.48 -56.37
N GLY A 160 -1.72 24.21 -55.89
CA GLY A 160 -0.37 23.67 -55.72
C GLY A 160 -0.28 22.79 -54.47
N ALA A 161 0.29 21.59 -54.62
CA ALA A 161 0.59 20.69 -53.51
C ALA A 161 1.65 21.32 -52.59
N VAL A 162 1.21 22.01 -51.55
CA VAL A 162 2.08 22.43 -50.45
C VAL A 162 2.13 21.30 -49.44
N ASN A 163 3.31 20.92 -48.95
CA ASN A 163 3.39 19.93 -47.87
C ASN A 163 2.81 20.58 -46.60
N ALA A 164 1.83 19.96 -45.95
CA ALA A 164 1.34 20.47 -44.66
C ALA A 164 2.52 20.47 -43.69
N ASN A 165 2.82 21.60 -43.04
CA ASN A 165 3.87 21.65 -42.03
C ASN A 165 3.38 20.94 -40.76
N VAL A 166 3.60 19.64 -40.69
CA VAL A 166 3.18 18.77 -39.59
C VAL A 166 4.41 18.37 -38.79
N VAL A 167 4.42 18.72 -37.50
CA VAL A 167 5.55 18.51 -36.59
C VAL A 167 5.06 17.71 -35.39
N ASN A 168 5.80 16.67 -35.01
CA ASN A 168 5.50 15.81 -33.85
C ASN A 168 4.00 15.51 -33.75
N SER A 169 3.37 14.96 -34.79
CA SER A 169 1.92 14.73 -34.76
C SER A 169 1.61 13.38 -35.35
N TYR A 170 0.62 12.70 -34.77
CA TYR A 170 0.50 11.26 -34.91
C TYR A 170 -0.93 10.84 -35.20
N TRP A 171 -1.13 9.72 -35.87
CA TRP A 171 -2.45 9.10 -35.92
C TRP A 171 -2.34 7.62 -35.62
N ASP A 172 -3.41 7.06 -35.07
CA ASP A 172 -3.53 5.63 -34.89
C ASP A 172 -3.97 4.97 -36.22
N THR A 173 -3.08 4.22 -36.83
CA THR A 173 -3.28 3.52 -38.12
C THR A 173 -4.34 2.41 -38.06
N GLN A 174 -4.60 1.85 -36.87
CA GLN A 174 -5.50 0.72 -36.68
C GLN A 174 -6.92 1.22 -36.42
N THR A 175 -7.10 2.18 -35.53
CA THR A 175 -8.43 2.72 -35.21
C THR A 175 -8.94 3.65 -36.29
N SER A 176 -8.06 4.43 -36.94
CA SER A 176 -8.42 5.24 -38.11
C SER A 176 -8.75 4.40 -39.34
N ARG A 177 -8.14 3.20 -39.44
CA ARG A 177 -8.16 2.32 -40.62
C ARG A 177 -7.48 2.93 -41.85
N VAL A 178 -6.64 3.95 -41.64
CA VAL A 178 -5.91 4.63 -42.71
C VAL A 178 -4.40 4.46 -42.52
N ALA A 179 -3.76 3.89 -43.55
CA ALA A 179 -2.33 3.56 -43.52
C ALA A 179 -1.41 4.79 -43.75
N SER A 180 -1.93 5.86 -44.37
CA SER A 180 -1.15 7.04 -44.75
C SER A 180 -1.84 8.35 -44.37
N SER A 181 -1.07 9.42 -44.39
CA SER A 181 -1.54 10.79 -44.16
C SER A 181 -0.61 11.72 -44.93
N LEU A 182 -1.10 12.89 -45.35
CA LEU A 182 -0.27 13.87 -46.04
C LEU A 182 0.89 14.39 -45.16
N GLY A 183 0.74 14.33 -43.84
CA GLY A 183 1.80 14.58 -42.88
C GLY A 183 1.55 13.90 -41.54
N GLY A 184 2.57 13.97 -40.68
CA GLY A 184 2.61 13.30 -39.38
C GLY A 184 3.16 11.88 -39.47
N THR A 185 3.11 11.15 -38.35
CA THR A 185 3.61 9.79 -38.23
C THR A 185 2.50 8.82 -37.80
N GLY A 186 2.29 7.78 -38.59
CA GLY A 186 1.34 6.71 -38.25
C GLY A 186 1.92 5.79 -37.20
N LEU A 187 1.15 5.53 -36.14
CA LEU A 187 1.51 4.61 -35.07
C LEU A 187 0.41 3.55 -34.91
N THR A 188 0.76 2.41 -34.34
CA THR A 188 -0.22 1.41 -33.87
C THR A 188 -0.86 1.88 -32.57
N THR A 189 -1.99 1.30 -32.17
CA THR A 189 -2.64 1.58 -30.88
C THR A 189 -1.71 1.37 -29.70
N ALA A 190 -0.94 0.28 -29.70
CA ALA A 190 0.03 0.01 -28.64
C ALA A 190 1.14 1.09 -28.57
N GLN A 191 1.64 1.53 -29.72
CA GLN A 191 2.63 2.62 -29.77
C GLN A 191 2.02 3.94 -29.32
N MET A 192 0.79 4.25 -29.72
CA MET A 192 0.06 5.44 -29.30
C MET A 192 -0.25 5.47 -27.79
N GLN A 193 -0.23 4.32 -27.12
CA GLN A 193 -0.41 4.17 -25.68
C GLN A 193 0.91 4.10 -24.90
N SER A 194 2.05 4.30 -25.57
CA SER A 194 3.37 4.32 -24.95
C SER A 194 4.03 5.68 -25.09
N MET A 195 4.48 6.27 -23.97
CA MET A 195 5.12 7.59 -23.98
C MET A 195 6.33 7.62 -24.92
N ALA A 196 7.10 6.54 -24.95
CA ALA A 196 8.35 6.45 -25.69
C ALA A 196 8.18 6.67 -27.21
N SER A 197 6.96 6.50 -27.73
CA SER A 197 6.65 6.73 -29.15
C SER A 197 6.58 8.22 -29.53
N PHE A 198 6.45 9.12 -28.57
CA PHE A 198 6.21 10.55 -28.78
C PHE A 198 7.47 11.39 -28.58
N SER A 199 8.46 11.22 -29.46
CA SER A 199 9.70 12.02 -29.41
C SER A 199 9.41 13.52 -29.55
N GLY A 200 10.00 14.34 -28.67
CA GLY A 200 9.83 15.80 -28.69
C GLY A 200 8.50 16.31 -28.11
N TRP A 201 7.63 15.43 -27.58
CA TRP A 201 6.43 15.86 -26.85
C TRP A 201 6.67 16.06 -25.36
N SER A 202 6.00 17.06 -24.82
CA SER A 202 5.90 17.28 -23.38
C SER A 202 4.82 16.37 -22.78
N ILE A 203 5.16 15.10 -22.50
CA ILE A 203 4.28 14.11 -21.85
C ILE A 203 4.86 13.68 -20.50
N ALA A 204 4.01 13.45 -19.50
CA ALA A 204 4.37 12.79 -18.25
C ALA A 204 3.58 11.49 -18.03
N ASN A 205 4.21 10.50 -17.40
CA ASN A 205 3.61 9.23 -16.96
C ASN A 205 3.45 9.17 -15.42
N SER A 206 3.75 10.28 -14.76
CA SER A 206 3.49 10.54 -13.35
C SER A 206 2.75 11.87 -13.20
N GLY A 207 1.88 11.95 -12.20
CA GLY A 207 1.16 13.18 -11.88
C GLY A 207 2.03 14.22 -11.19
N GLY A 208 1.59 15.48 -11.23
CA GLY A 208 2.31 16.61 -10.62
C GLY A 208 3.45 17.18 -11.46
N SER A 209 3.69 16.64 -12.67
CA SER A 209 4.63 17.20 -13.65
C SER A 209 4.14 18.53 -14.23
N THR A 210 5.02 19.32 -14.84
CA THR A 210 4.67 20.51 -15.65
C THR A 210 4.38 20.20 -17.12
N ALA A 211 4.45 18.92 -17.52
CA ALA A 211 4.16 18.50 -18.88
C ALA A 211 2.76 18.93 -19.36
N VAL A 212 2.61 19.11 -20.68
CA VAL A 212 1.31 19.44 -21.30
C VAL A 212 0.37 18.24 -21.31
N TRP A 213 0.92 17.06 -21.56
CA TRP A 213 0.18 15.82 -21.74
C TRP A 213 0.43 14.84 -20.60
N ARG A 214 -0.57 14.01 -20.32
CA ARG A 214 -0.51 12.87 -19.39
C ARG A 214 -0.73 11.60 -20.17
N ILE A 215 0.07 10.57 -19.93
CA ILE A 215 -0.22 9.23 -20.46
C ILE A 215 -0.18 8.21 -19.32
N TYR A 216 -1.17 7.33 -19.26
CA TYR A 216 -1.14 6.14 -18.43
C TYR A 216 -0.67 4.99 -19.31
N GLU A 217 0.58 4.56 -19.12
CA GLU A 217 1.27 3.57 -19.97
C GLU A 217 0.39 2.34 -20.22
N GLY A 218 0.19 2.03 -21.51
CA GLY A 218 -0.61 0.89 -21.96
C GLY A 218 -2.13 0.99 -21.72
N ALA A 219 -2.62 2.07 -21.10
CA ALA A 219 -4.03 2.25 -20.78
C ALA A 219 -4.68 3.37 -21.60
N THR A 220 -3.95 4.45 -21.91
CA THR A 220 -4.53 5.63 -22.56
C THR A 220 -3.68 6.16 -23.70
N TYR A 221 -4.33 6.83 -24.65
CA TYR A 221 -3.67 7.84 -25.49
C TYR A 221 -3.21 9.03 -24.61
N PRO A 222 -2.34 9.93 -25.12
CA PRO A 222 -1.99 11.15 -24.41
C PRO A 222 -3.24 12.01 -24.11
N LEU A 223 -3.44 12.36 -22.84
CA LEU A 223 -4.53 13.18 -22.34
C LEU A 223 -4.05 14.62 -22.11
N LEU A 224 -4.89 15.60 -22.44
CA LEU A 224 -4.57 17.00 -22.16
C LEU A 224 -4.70 17.27 -20.66
N LYS A 225 -3.57 17.57 -20.00
CA LYS A 225 -3.54 17.76 -18.53
C LYS A 225 -4.36 18.95 -18.05
N SER A 226 -4.57 19.94 -18.90
CA SER A 226 -5.39 21.11 -18.59
C SER A 226 -6.84 20.78 -18.25
N PHE A 227 -7.31 19.59 -18.59
CA PHE A 227 -8.65 19.12 -18.23
C PHE A 227 -8.62 18.03 -17.14
N LEU A 228 -7.46 17.70 -16.58
CA LEU A 228 -7.35 16.71 -15.52
C LEU A 228 -7.36 17.39 -14.15
N THR A 229 -7.97 16.74 -13.17
CA THR A 229 -7.96 17.17 -11.77
C THR A 229 -6.78 16.49 -11.04
N PRO A 230 -5.89 17.21 -10.36
CA PRO A 230 -4.84 16.58 -9.57
C PRO A 230 -5.42 15.60 -8.53
N LEU A 231 -4.82 14.41 -8.41
CA LEU A 231 -5.16 13.44 -7.37
C LEU A 231 -3.87 12.84 -6.80
N THR A 232 -3.77 12.78 -5.48
CA THR A 232 -2.66 12.12 -4.78
C THR A 232 -3.19 10.88 -4.06
N VAL A 233 -2.58 9.73 -4.37
CA VAL A 233 -2.88 8.44 -3.77
C VAL A 233 -1.73 8.07 -2.84
N THR A 234 -2.01 7.96 -1.55
CA THR A 234 -0.99 7.66 -0.53
C THR A 234 -1.10 6.21 -0.10
N ALA A 235 -0.05 5.42 -0.29
CA ALA A 235 -0.01 4.08 0.27
C ALA A 235 0.00 4.16 1.80
N ASN A 236 -0.86 3.38 2.46
CA ASN A 236 -0.96 3.46 3.92
C ASN A 236 0.24 2.77 4.58
N SER A 237 0.84 3.44 5.56
CA SER A 237 1.91 2.85 6.37
C SER A 237 1.37 1.82 7.36
N THR A 238 2.17 0.81 7.68
CA THR A 238 1.83 -0.26 8.63
C THR A 238 3.04 -0.72 9.43
N GLY A 239 2.81 -1.57 10.43
CA GLY A 239 3.87 -2.18 11.20
C GLY A 239 3.54 -3.60 11.64
N LYS A 240 4.58 -4.40 11.87
CA LYS A 240 4.50 -5.72 12.48
C LYS A 240 5.68 -5.94 13.41
N THR A 241 5.56 -6.93 14.30
CA THR A 241 6.72 -7.46 15.03
C THR A 241 7.35 -8.56 14.18
N TYR A 242 8.68 -8.70 14.28
CA TYR A 242 9.42 -9.77 13.63
C TYR A 242 8.83 -11.13 14.02
N ASP A 243 8.39 -11.88 13.03
CA ASP A 243 7.74 -13.19 13.16
C ASP A 243 8.42 -14.26 12.30
N GLY A 244 9.57 -13.93 11.69
CA GLY A 244 10.30 -14.81 10.78
C GLY A 244 9.62 -15.04 9.42
N LEU A 245 8.54 -14.31 9.10
CA LEU A 245 7.77 -14.46 7.87
C LEU A 245 7.84 -13.21 6.99
N ALA A 246 7.92 -13.45 5.68
CA ALA A 246 7.94 -12.39 4.67
C ALA A 246 6.62 -11.61 4.64
N TYR A 247 6.72 -10.29 4.52
CA TYR A 247 5.56 -9.42 4.32
C TYR A 247 5.07 -9.48 2.87
N SER A 248 3.75 -9.64 2.69
CA SER A 248 3.08 -9.65 1.38
C SER A 248 1.76 -8.87 1.40
N GLY A 249 1.64 -7.89 2.30
CA GLY A 249 0.37 -7.19 2.56
C GLY A 249 0.07 -6.02 1.62
N SER A 250 -1.22 -5.80 1.38
CA SER A 250 -1.80 -4.59 0.81
C SER A 250 -2.49 -3.79 1.93
N ASN A 251 -1.83 -2.76 2.46
CA ASN A 251 -2.37 -2.03 3.62
C ASN A 251 -3.44 -0.97 3.25
N GLY A 252 -3.99 -1.03 2.04
CA GLY A 252 -4.83 0.02 1.51
C GLY A 252 -4.02 1.23 1.01
N ALA A 253 -4.71 2.12 0.31
CA ALA A 253 -4.24 3.47 0.06
C ALA A 253 -5.35 4.45 0.44
N SER A 254 -4.94 5.64 0.86
CA SER A 254 -5.82 6.75 1.15
C SER A 254 -5.73 7.80 0.05
N TYR A 255 -6.89 8.32 -0.34
CA TYR A 255 -7.02 9.42 -1.27
C TYR A 255 -8.35 10.13 -0.99
N SER A 256 -8.37 11.45 -1.14
CA SER A 256 -9.61 12.22 -1.09
C SER A 256 -10.00 12.62 -2.51
N VAL A 257 -11.17 12.17 -2.95
CA VAL A 257 -11.79 12.71 -4.16
C VAL A 257 -12.85 13.72 -3.73
N ALA A 258 -12.79 14.94 -4.26
CA ALA A 258 -13.90 15.88 -4.09
C ALA A 258 -15.17 15.27 -4.73
N GLY A 259 -16.24 15.08 -3.94
CA GLY A 259 -17.47 14.40 -4.38
C GLY A 259 -17.47 12.88 -4.16
N ALA A 260 -17.23 12.44 -2.92
CA ALA A 260 -17.10 11.05 -2.50
C ALA A 260 -18.26 10.13 -2.96
N GLY A 261 -17.91 8.95 -3.50
CA GLY A 261 -18.86 7.85 -3.73
C GLY A 261 -18.30 6.77 -4.65
N THR A 262 -18.07 7.12 -5.91
CA THR A 262 -17.37 6.33 -6.93
C THR A 262 -17.00 7.34 -8.00
N SER A 263 -15.74 7.75 -8.10
CA SER A 263 -15.41 8.61 -9.24
C SER A 263 -15.44 7.75 -10.50
N PRO A 264 -16.30 8.04 -11.48
CA PRO A 264 -16.39 7.25 -12.70
C PRO A 264 -15.08 7.24 -13.50
N ASN A 265 -14.13 8.11 -13.14
CA ASN A 265 -12.88 8.31 -13.87
C ASN A 265 -11.64 7.82 -13.12
N LEU A 266 -11.74 7.29 -11.90
CA LEU A 266 -10.60 6.58 -11.27
C LEU A 266 -10.72 5.10 -11.61
N LEU A 267 -9.87 4.65 -12.53
CA LEU A 267 -9.97 3.34 -13.17
C LEU A 267 -8.76 2.47 -12.84
N GLY A 268 -8.86 1.18 -13.13
CA GLY A 268 -7.84 0.20 -12.80
C GLY A 268 -7.95 -0.31 -11.36
N SER A 269 -6.93 -1.06 -10.95
CA SER A 269 -6.87 -1.70 -9.64
C SER A 269 -5.56 -1.32 -8.97
N LEU A 270 -5.63 -1.08 -7.67
CA LEU A 270 -4.47 -0.74 -6.87
C LEU A 270 -3.51 -1.93 -6.80
N SER A 271 -2.25 -1.67 -7.12
CA SER A 271 -1.14 -2.61 -7.02
C SER A 271 -0.11 -2.09 -6.03
N TYR A 272 0.47 -3.00 -5.25
CA TYR A 272 1.46 -2.68 -4.23
C TYR A 272 2.80 -3.30 -4.58
N GLY A 273 3.85 -2.52 -4.37
CA GLY A 273 5.23 -2.90 -4.59
C GLY A 273 6.16 -2.26 -3.56
N GLY A 274 7.40 -2.05 -3.95
CA GLY A 274 8.43 -1.47 -3.07
C GLY A 274 9.20 -2.53 -2.29
N THR A 275 10.12 -2.06 -1.45
CA THR A 275 11.03 -2.94 -0.68
C THR A 275 10.33 -3.66 0.46
N SER A 276 9.08 -3.32 0.78
CA SER A 276 8.26 -4.05 1.76
C SER A 276 7.90 -5.45 1.30
N GLN A 277 7.72 -5.66 0.00
CA GLN A 277 7.27 -6.94 -0.52
C GLN A 277 8.41 -7.96 -0.41
N GLY A 278 8.22 -8.97 0.44
CA GLY A 278 9.24 -9.95 0.78
C GLY A 278 10.12 -9.57 1.97
N ALA A 279 9.91 -8.42 2.61
CA ALA A 279 10.67 -8.02 3.79
C ALA A 279 10.38 -8.96 4.97
N VAL A 280 11.44 -9.48 5.60
CA VAL A 280 11.37 -10.39 6.77
C VAL A 280 11.98 -9.73 8.01
N ASN A 281 13.19 -9.18 7.86
CA ASN A 281 13.98 -8.68 8.97
C ASN A 281 13.43 -7.39 9.57
N ALA A 282 13.84 -7.08 10.80
CA ALA A 282 13.53 -5.81 11.42
C ALA A 282 14.12 -4.64 10.62
N GLY A 283 13.35 -3.55 10.51
CA GLY A 283 13.72 -2.40 9.70
C GLY A 283 12.52 -1.61 9.19
N SER A 284 12.81 -0.60 8.38
CA SER A 284 11.80 0.20 7.69
C SER A 284 11.91 -0.04 6.18
N TYR A 285 10.78 -0.30 5.54
CA TYR A 285 10.69 -0.66 4.12
C TYR A 285 9.61 0.17 3.44
N THR A 286 9.82 0.51 2.17
CA THR A 286 8.90 1.34 1.39
C THR A 286 7.77 0.50 0.83
N ILE A 287 6.53 0.98 0.99
CA ILE A 287 5.33 0.46 0.34
C ILE A 287 4.97 1.42 -0.78
N THR A 288 5.10 0.99 -2.03
CA THR A 288 4.72 1.81 -3.19
C THR A 288 3.33 1.43 -3.68
N ALA A 289 2.51 2.39 -4.07
CA ALA A 289 1.22 2.17 -4.73
C ALA A 289 1.28 2.50 -6.23
N SER A 290 0.53 1.77 -7.04
CA SER A 290 0.42 1.99 -8.49
C SER A 290 -0.89 1.38 -9.06
N GLY A 291 -1.08 1.42 -10.37
CA GLY A 291 -2.12 0.66 -11.08
C GLY A 291 -3.42 1.39 -11.35
N TYR A 292 -3.62 2.59 -10.81
CA TYR A 292 -4.72 3.45 -11.22
C TYR A 292 -4.38 4.24 -12.48
N TRP A 293 -5.40 4.46 -13.28
CA TRP A 293 -5.37 5.31 -14.46
C TRP A 293 -6.68 6.07 -14.59
N SER A 294 -6.74 7.01 -15.53
CA SER A 294 -7.90 7.87 -15.73
C SER A 294 -8.09 8.24 -17.19
N ASN A 295 -9.28 8.72 -17.54
CA ASN A 295 -9.59 9.23 -18.88
C ASN A 295 -9.45 10.75 -18.95
N GLN A 296 -9.60 11.31 -20.16
CA GLN A 296 -9.77 12.74 -20.35
C GLN A 296 -10.90 13.26 -19.42
N ARG A 297 -10.71 14.42 -18.79
CA ARG A 297 -11.61 15.00 -17.77
C ARG A 297 -11.67 14.22 -16.45
N GLY A 298 -10.75 13.27 -16.25
CA GLY A 298 -10.53 12.57 -15.01
C GLY A 298 -9.41 13.18 -14.17
N TYR A 299 -8.45 12.36 -13.75
CA TYR A 299 -7.41 12.72 -12.80
C TYR A 299 -6.01 12.74 -13.40
N ASP A 300 -5.16 13.62 -12.87
CA ASP A 300 -3.70 13.53 -12.96
C ASP A 300 -3.17 12.88 -11.69
N ILE A 301 -2.98 11.55 -11.73
CA ILE A 301 -2.72 10.74 -10.55
C ILE A 301 -1.22 10.76 -10.22
N SER A 302 -0.92 11.12 -8.97
CA SER A 302 0.38 11.03 -8.32
C SER A 302 0.31 10.05 -7.14
N TYR A 303 1.44 9.45 -6.81
CA TYR A 303 1.55 8.50 -5.70
C TYR A 303 2.50 9.01 -4.64
N VAL A 304 2.16 8.74 -3.39
CA VAL A 304 3.03 8.92 -2.23
C VAL A 304 3.22 7.56 -1.57
N ASP A 305 4.47 7.23 -1.30
CA ASP A 305 4.83 5.95 -0.69
C ASP A 305 4.48 5.92 0.81
N GLY A 306 4.10 4.74 1.27
CA GLY A 306 3.96 4.42 2.69
C GLY A 306 5.20 3.68 3.21
N ALA A 307 5.17 3.33 4.49
CA ALA A 307 6.23 2.56 5.13
C ALA A 307 5.69 1.32 5.86
N LEU A 308 6.38 0.20 5.71
CA LEU A 308 6.30 -0.96 6.58
C LEU A 308 7.39 -0.84 7.64
N THR A 309 7.03 -0.90 8.92
CA THR A 309 7.99 -1.01 10.03
C THR A 309 7.93 -2.41 10.63
N VAL A 310 9.04 -3.15 10.54
CA VAL A 310 9.20 -4.44 11.23
C VAL A 310 9.98 -4.19 12.51
N ASN A 311 9.31 -4.27 13.66
CA ASN A 311 9.93 -4.10 14.96
C ASN A 311 10.62 -5.41 15.40
N PRO A 312 11.79 -5.36 16.06
CA PRO A 312 12.40 -6.55 16.62
C PRO A 312 11.47 -7.29 17.60
N ALA A 313 11.51 -8.62 17.58
CA ALA A 313 10.81 -9.45 18.57
C ALA A 313 11.54 -9.43 19.91
N SER A 314 10.84 -9.70 21.01
CA SER A 314 11.48 -9.82 22.32
C SER A 314 12.08 -11.22 22.50
N LEU A 315 13.33 -11.30 22.95
CA LEU A 315 14.01 -12.55 23.30
C LEU A 315 14.59 -12.44 24.71
N THR A 316 14.28 -13.39 25.59
CA THR A 316 14.88 -13.48 26.92
C THR A 316 15.90 -14.60 26.96
N VAL A 317 17.09 -14.28 27.48
CA VAL A 317 18.20 -15.22 27.70
C VAL A 317 18.41 -15.36 29.20
N THR A 318 18.05 -16.51 29.75
CA THR A 318 18.12 -16.78 31.19
C THR A 318 19.28 -17.71 31.49
N ALA A 319 20.20 -17.31 32.37
CA ALA A 319 21.24 -18.23 32.82
C ALA A 319 20.63 -19.35 33.68
N ASN A 320 21.01 -20.59 33.39
CA ASN A 320 20.57 -21.72 34.19
C ASN A 320 21.27 -21.68 35.56
N ASN A 321 20.53 -22.05 36.61
CA ASN A 321 21.11 -22.21 37.94
C ASN A 321 22.16 -23.33 37.93
N ALA A 322 23.14 -23.23 38.82
CA ALA A 322 24.23 -24.18 38.99
C ALA A 322 24.44 -24.51 40.48
N GLY A 323 25.06 -25.65 40.75
CA GLY A 323 25.44 -26.04 42.10
C GLY A 323 26.74 -26.82 42.13
N LYS A 324 27.55 -26.63 43.18
CA LYS A 324 28.71 -27.49 43.48
C LYS A 324 28.91 -27.60 44.99
N THR A 325 29.62 -28.63 45.42
CA THR A 325 30.14 -28.71 46.78
C THR A 325 31.48 -28.00 46.86
N TYR A 326 31.77 -27.37 48.00
CA TYR A 326 33.06 -26.72 48.26
C TYR A 326 34.23 -27.70 48.10
N ASP A 327 35.15 -27.37 47.19
CA ASP A 327 36.34 -28.15 46.83
C ASP A 327 37.63 -27.30 46.84
N GLY A 328 37.54 -26.03 47.27
CA GLY A 328 38.65 -25.07 47.28
C GLY A 328 39.01 -24.47 45.91
N LEU A 329 38.29 -24.80 44.84
CA LEU A 329 38.53 -24.25 43.49
C LEU A 329 37.49 -23.18 43.13
N ALA A 330 37.98 -22.11 42.51
CA ALA A 330 37.14 -21.02 42.01
C ALA A 330 36.19 -21.50 40.91
N TRP A 331 34.94 -21.06 40.96
CA TRP A 331 34.01 -21.27 39.87
C TRP A 331 34.37 -20.36 38.68
N SER A 332 34.63 -20.97 37.53
CA SER A 332 34.79 -20.27 36.26
C SER A 332 33.87 -20.91 35.22
N GLY A 333 32.83 -20.21 34.80
CA GLY A 333 31.88 -20.71 33.80
C GLY A 333 30.42 -20.59 34.21
N SER A 334 29.58 -21.45 33.64
CA SER A 334 28.11 -21.44 33.80
C SER A 334 27.51 -22.82 33.58
N ASN A 335 26.19 -22.93 33.72
CA ASN A 335 25.40 -24.13 33.38
C ASN A 335 24.58 -23.93 32.08
N GLY A 336 25.07 -23.09 31.17
CA GLY A 336 24.34 -22.71 29.95
C GLY A 336 23.21 -21.69 30.20
N VAL A 337 22.40 -21.48 29.16
CA VAL A 337 21.24 -20.56 29.17
C VAL A 337 20.00 -21.24 28.58
N ALA A 338 18.82 -20.78 28.98
CA ALA A 338 17.55 -21.04 28.33
C ALA A 338 17.09 -19.80 27.55
N TYR A 339 16.47 -20.03 26.39
CA TYR A 339 15.96 -18.97 25.52
C TYR A 339 14.42 -19.02 25.48
N THR A 340 13.77 -17.88 25.58
CA THR A 340 12.31 -17.76 25.38
C THR A 340 12.01 -16.55 24.47
N GLY A 341 11.15 -16.76 23.48
CA GLY A 341 10.73 -15.70 22.54
C GLY A 341 11.22 -15.85 21.09
N PHE A 342 11.97 -16.90 20.75
CA PHE A 342 12.22 -17.22 19.34
C PHE A 342 10.88 -17.45 18.61
N VAL A 343 10.83 -17.03 17.35
CA VAL A 343 9.64 -17.12 16.50
C VAL A 343 9.91 -18.11 15.37
N ASN A 344 8.85 -18.64 14.74
CA ASN A 344 8.95 -19.50 13.56
C ASN A 344 9.92 -20.70 13.69
N GLY A 345 10.07 -21.26 14.89
CA GLY A 345 10.99 -22.37 15.14
C GLY A 345 12.48 -22.00 15.07
N GLU A 346 12.82 -20.72 15.08
CA GLU A 346 14.21 -20.24 15.15
C GLU A 346 14.88 -20.69 16.46
N THR A 347 16.21 -20.74 16.43
CA THR A 347 17.05 -21.15 17.58
C THR A 347 18.21 -20.18 17.75
N SER A 348 19.08 -20.39 18.72
CA SER A 348 20.26 -19.54 18.97
C SER A 348 21.22 -19.42 17.77
N SER A 349 21.07 -20.23 16.72
CA SER A 349 21.82 -20.08 15.47
C SER A 349 21.59 -18.76 14.74
N VAL A 350 20.48 -18.06 14.99
CA VAL A 350 20.16 -16.76 14.38
C VAL A 350 20.75 -15.57 15.15
N LEU A 351 21.38 -15.83 16.29
CA LEU A 351 22.04 -14.81 17.10
C LEU A 351 23.50 -14.66 16.70
N GLY A 352 23.98 -13.42 16.76
CA GLY A 352 25.40 -13.10 16.69
C GLY A 352 26.00 -12.85 18.08
N GLY A 353 27.24 -12.38 18.10
CA GLY A 353 27.98 -12.09 19.33
C GLY A 353 28.56 -13.35 19.97
N THR A 354 29.00 -13.23 21.22
CA THR A 354 29.58 -14.34 21.98
C THR A 354 28.97 -14.35 23.37
N LEU A 355 28.32 -15.46 23.72
CA LEU A 355 27.71 -15.61 25.04
C LEU A 355 28.79 -15.60 26.12
N ALA A 356 28.72 -14.61 26.99
CA ALA A 356 29.61 -14.42 28.12
C ALA A 356 28.84 -14.52 29.44
N TYR A 357 29.55 -14.88 30.50
CA TYR A 357 28.99 -15.02 31.85
C TYR A 357 29.77 -14.15 32.83
N GLY A 358 29.04 -13.39 33.62
CA GLY A 358 29.55 -12.56 34.71
C GLY A 358 28.74 -12.77 35.99
N GLY A 359 28.71 -11.73 36.82
CA GLY A 359 28.06 -11.77 38.14
C GLY A 359 29.00 -12.27 39.24
N THR A 360 28.51 -12.31 40.48
CA THR A 360 29.31 -12.67 41.66
C THR A 360 29.73 -14.13 41.70
N SER A 361 29.20 -14.97 40.80
CA SER A 361 29.58 -16.38 40.67
C SER A 361 30.99 -16.57 40.09
N GLN A 362 31.47 -15.66 39.24
CA GLN A 362 32.77 -15.81 38.60
C GLN A 362 33.89 -15.54 39.61
N GLY A 363 34.69 -16.56 39.88
CA GLY A 363 35.72 -16.53 40.93
C GLY A 363 35.25 -16.94 42.33
N ALA A 364 33.97 -17.31 42.50
CA ALA A 364 33.45 -17.74 43.80
C ALA A 364 34.08 -19.06 44.24
N VAL A 365 34.63 -19.09 45.46
CA VAL A 365 35.26 -20.29 46.06
C VAL A 365 34.45 -20.78 47.25
N ASN A 366 34.03 -19.86 48.13
CA ASN A 366 33.43 -20.20 49.42
C ASN A 366 31.97 -20.64 49.28
N ALA A 367 31.50 -21.43 50.24
CA ALA A 367 30.10 -21.79 50.33
C ALA A 367 29.19 -20.54 50.39
N GLY A 368 28.06 -20.57 49.68
CA GLY A 368 27.16 -19.43 49.55
C GLY A 368 26.39 -19.42 48.23
N THR A 369 25.62 -18.35 48.03
CA THR A 369 24.77 -18.14 46.86
C THR A 369 25.28 -16.96 46.05
N TYR A 370 25.49 -17.17 44.75
CA TYR A 370 26.13 -16.19 43.87
C TYR A 370 25.33 -16.01 42.58
N ALA A 371 25.30 -14.81 42.02
CA ALA A 371 24.57 -14.51 40.79
C ALA A 371 25.37 -14.92 39.54
N ILE A 372 24.70 -15.54 38.59
CA ILE A 372 25.20 -15.83 37.24
C ILE A 372 24.50 -14.86 36.28
N THR A 373 25.25 -13.99 35.61
CA THR A 373 24.66 -12.99 34.70
C THR A 373 25.11 -13.25 33.26
N PRO A 374 24.20 -13.65 32.35
CA PRO A 374 24.54 -13.84 30.94
C PRO A 374 24.63 -12.49 30.20
N SER A 375 25.43 -12.42 29.14
CA SER A 375 25.60 -11.22 28.29
C SER A 375 26.23 -11.57 26.93
N GLY A 376 26.37 -10.57 26.04
CA GLY A 376 27.26 -10.64 24.88
C GLY A 376 26.67 -11.13 23.55
N LEU A 377 25.42 -11.61 23.53
CA LEU A 377 24.68 -11.93 22.30
C LEU A 377 24.07 -10.67 21.66
N THR A 378 23.95 -10.69 20.32
CA THR A 378 23.41 -9.59 19.51
C THR A 378 22.42 -10.11 18.46
N SER A 379 21.44 -9.31 18.07
CA SER A 379 20.58 -9.59 16.93
C SER A 379 20.04 -8.31 16.30
N GLY A 380 19.83 -8.31 14.99
CA GLY A 380 19.04 -7.27 14.31
C GLY A 380 17.53 -7.47 14.45
N ASN A 381 17.09 -8.72 14.65
CA ASN A 381 15.68 -9.10 14.63
C ASN A 381 15.09 -9.30 16.04
N TYR A 382 15.95 -9.33 17.07
CA TYR A 382 15.54 -9.52 18.46
C TYR A 382 16.09 -8.44 19.38
N THR A 383 15.19 -7.89 20.20
CA THR A 383 15.55 -7.14 21.41
C THR A 383 15.87 -8.15 22.52
N ILE A 384 17.15 -8.32 22.84
CA ILE A 384 17.63 -9.32 23.79
C ILE A 384 17.59 -8.75 25.21
N THR A 385 16.90 -9.45 26.11
CA THR A 385 16.89 -9.19 27.56
C THR A 385 17.56 -10.34 28.30
N TYR A 386 18.42 -10.03 29.27
CA TYR A 386 19.13 -11.03 30.06
C TYR A 386 18.52 -11.19 31.45
N ALA A 387 18.31 -12.44 31.86
CA ALA A 387 17.88 -12.80 33.20
C ALA A 387 18.98 -13.63 33.88
N GLY A 388 19.29 -13.28 35.13
CA GLY A 388 20.32 -13.96 35.90
C GLY A 388 19.87 -15.33 36.43
N GLY A 389 20.83 -16.23 36.59
CA GLY A 389 20.71 -17.48 37.33
C GLY A 389 21.45 -17.41 38.66
N ILE A 390 21.45 -18.52 39.39
CA ILE A 390 22.05 -18.64 40.72
C ILE A 390 23.02 -19.82 40.76
N LEU A 391 24.23 -19.59 41.26
CA LEU A 391 25.18 -20.62 41.70
C LEU A 391 25.03 -20.84 43.21
N ASN A 392 24.80 -22.08 43.64
CA ASN A 392 24.90 -22.47 45.04
C ASN A 392 26.18 -23.29 45.29
N ILE A 393 27.05 -22.82 46.18
CA ILE A 393 28.20 -23.60 46.66
C ILE A 393 27.83 -24.15 48.04
N ASP A 394 27.58 -25.44 48.11
CA ASP A 394 27.25 -26.14 49.35
C ASP A 394 28.50 -26.37 50.19
N ASN A 395 28.34 -26.41 51.51
CA ASN A 395 29.43 -26.79 52.42
C ASN A 395 29.98 -28.18 52.07
N ALA A 396 31.29 -28.36 52.21
CA ALA A 396 31.91 -29.67 52.10
C ALA A 396 31.28 -30.63 53.12
N THR A 397 30.94 -31.85 52.67
CA THR A 397 30.53 -32.91 53.58
C THR A 397 31.73 -33.27 54.46
N PRO A 398 31.60 -33.25 55.80
CA PRO A 398 32.68 -33.67 56.69
C PRO A 398 33.07 -35.11 56.38
N SER A 399 34.34 -35.36 56.06
CA SER A 399 34.87 -36.72 55.98
C SER A 399 34.86 -37.32 57.39
N GLN A 400 33.92 -38.22 57.65
CA GLN A 400 33.88 -39.04 58.87
C GLN A 400 35.07 -40.00 58.83
N THR A 401 36.24 -39.54 59.28
CA THR A 401 37.41 -40.40 59.50
C THR A 401 38.14 -40.00 60.78
N VAL A 402 37.40 -39.86 61.89
CA VAL A 402 37.98 -40.00 63.23
C VAL A 402 36.95 -40.68 64.14
N GLN A 403 36.90 -42.02 64.12
CA GLN A 403 36.45 -42.78 65.29
C GLN A 403 37.13 -44.16 65.33
N ASN A 404 37.97 -44.31 66.35
CA ASN A 404 38.42 -45.54 67.02
C ASN A 404 39.47 -46.44 66.34
N ALA A 405 40.73 -46.00 66.37
CA ALA A 405 41.90 -46.89 66.41
C ALA A 405 42.50 -46.88 67.83
N VAL A 406 41.90 -47.59 68.80
CA VAL A 406 42.58 -48.02 70.03
C VAL A 406 42.02 -49.37 70.51
N SER A 407 42.48 -50.47 69.91
CA SER A 407 42.44 -51.79 70.57
C SER A 407 43.22 -52.85 69.77
N GLN A 408 44.56 -52.77 69.82
CA GLN A 408 45.42 -53.95 69.73
C GLN A 408 46.68 -53.75 70.59
N ALA A 409 46.67 -54.32 71.80
CA ALA A 409 47.89 -54.74 72.48
C ALA A 409 47.57 -55.89 73.46
N GLN A 410 47.90 -57.09 73.00
CA GLN A 410 48.37 -58.27 73.74
C GLN A 410 47.41 -59.12 74.60
N ALA A 411 47.52 -60.42 74.33
CA ALA A 411 46.85 -61.55 74.94
C ALA A 411 47.67 -62.16 76.09
N THR A 412 46.99 -62.64 77.14
CA THR A 412 47.38 -63.84 77.90
C THR A 412 46.16 -64.41 78.66
N VAL A 413 46.25 -65.67 79.07
CA VAL A 413 45.18 -66.68 79.11
C VAL A 413 44.88 -67.18 80.55
N LEU A 414 43.61 -67.56 80.85
CA LEU A 414 43.03 -68.47 81.90
C LEU A 414 42.95 -67.99 83.40
N PRO A 415 42.07 -68.57 84.28
CA PRO A 415 40.61 -68.78 84.20
C PRO A 415 39.87 -68.51 85.56
N PRO A 416 38.71 -69.13 85.90
CA PRO A 416 37.52 -68.44 86.43
C PRO A 416 37.47 -68.28 87.97
N GLN A 417 36.70 -67.32 88.47
CA GLN A 417 36.10 -67.44 89.82
C GLN A 417 34.67 -66.93 89.87
N ALA A 418 33.82 -67.80 90.40
CA ALA A 418 32.46 -67.55 90.83
C ALA A 418 32.44 -66.92 92.23
N SER A 419 31.51 -66.01 92.50
CA SER A 419 30.56 -66.06 93.64
C SER A 419 29.68 -64.81 93.71
N THR A 420 28.40 -65.06 93.98
CA THR A 420 27.23 -64.21 94.23
C THR A 420 27.21 -63.73 95.72
N PRO A 421 26.09 -63.25 96.34
CA PRO A 421 25.04 -62.25 96.00
C PRO A 421 24.68 -61.28 97.16
N HIS A 422 23.89 -60.21 96.89
CA HIS A 422 22.70 -59.79 97.68
C HIS A 422 22.02 -58.59 96.98
N GLU A 423 20.84 -58.72 96.37
CA GLU A 423 19.45 -58.79 96.91
C GLU A 423 18.84 -57.44 97.33
N ALA A 424 17.75 -57.09 96.63
CA ALA A 424 16.45 -56.54 97.10
C ALA A 424 15.93 -55.48 96.10
N SER A 425 14.66 -55.34 95.77
CA SER A 425 13.42 -56.13 95.79
C SER A 425 12.35 -55.19 95.20
N ALA A 426 11.35 -55.77 94.52
CA ALA A 426 10.01 -55.24 94.24
C ALA A 426 9.78 -54.10 93.21
N GLN A 427 9.17 -54.51 92.08
CA GLN A 427 8.09 -53.86 91.31
C GLN A 427 6.86 -53.50 92.21
N PRO A 428 5.75 -52.83 91.76
CA PRO A 428 5.40 -52.31 90.41
C PRO A 428 4.57 -50.98 90.31
N HIS A 429 4.39 -50.51 89.06
CA HIS A 429 3.21 -49.91 88.39
C HIS A 429 2.49 -48.59 88.84
N THR A 430 2.55 -47.61 87.92
CA THR A 430 1.47 -46.79 87.26
C THR A 430 0.75 -45.60 87.90
N MET A 431 0.65 -44.57 87.05
CA MET A 431 -0.37 -43.51 86.84
C MET A 431 -0.30 -42.18 87.62
N ASP A 432 -0.42 -41.12 86.81
CA ASP A 432 -0.63 -39.67 87.02
C ASP A 432 -1.66 -39.32 88.11
N PRO A 433 -1.57 -38.17 88.84
CA PRO A 433 -2.08 -36.88 88.35
C PRO A 433 -1.27 -35.62 88.73
N SER A 434 -1.63 -34.50 88.08
CA SER A 434 -1.19 -33.10 88.26
C SER A 434 -1.29 -32.52 89.70
N PRO A 435 -0.87 -31.26 89.94
CA PRO A 435 -1.90 -30.21 89.95
C PRO A 435 -1.51 -28.80 89.42
N THR A 436 -2.61 -28.06 89.25
CA THR A 436 -3.01 -26.74 88.72
C THR A 436 -2.58 -25.49 89.49
N ILE A 437 -2.89 -24.29 88.92
CA ILE A 437 -3.67 -23.13 89.49
C ILE A 437 -3.36 -21.83 88.67
N THR A 438 -4.22 -20.87 88.29
CA THR A 438 -5.67 -20.49 88.40
C THR A 438 -5.95 -19.34 87.40
N ASP A 439 -7.05 -19.34 86.63
CA ASP A 439 -8.34 -18.59 86.77
C ASP A 439 -8.22 -17.06 86.46
N VAL A 440 -9.11 -16.37 85.72
CA VAL A 440 -10.50 -16.04 86.06
C VAL A 440 -11.42 -15.81 84.81
N SER A 441 -12.55 -16.53 84.81
CA SER A 441 -13.94 -16.30 84.30
C SER A 441 -14.29 -15.12 83.33
N ALA A 442 -15.29 -15.17 82.45
CA ALA A 442 -16.63 -15.75 82.59
C ALA A 442 -17.42 -15.86 81.26
N GLY A 443 -18.17 -16.97 81.12
CA GLY A 443 -19.48 -17.13 80.46
C GLY A 443 -19.54 -17.09 78.92
N GLY A 444 -20.05 -18.08 78.17
CA GLY A 444 -20.75 -19.33 78.48
C GLY A 444 -21.63 -19.74 77.28
N VAL A 445 -21.42 -20.97 76.76
CA VAL A 445 -22.36 -22.01 76.24
C VAL A 445 -23.46 -21.56 75.22
N VAL A 446 -23.82 -22.22 74.10
CA VAL A 446 -24.18 -23.63 73.82
C VAL A 446 -24.24 -23.84 72.28
N MET A 447 -23.95 -25.09 71.84
CA MET A 447 -24.07 -25.59 70.46
C MET A 447 -25.53 -25.87 70.04
N ALA A 448 -25.88 -25.70 68.76
CA ALA A 448 -26.52 -26.75 67.91
C ALA A 448 -27.11 -26.18 66.60
N ASN A 449 -26.57 -26.73 65.50
CA ASN A 449 -27.17 -27.10 64.22
C ASN A 449 -28.70 -26.90 64.02
N THR A 450 -29.14 -26.16 62.99
CA THR A 450 -30.09 -26.63 61.94
C THR A 450 -30.31 -25.61 60.82
N MET A 451 -30.75 -26.16 59.68
CA MET A 451 -30.76 -25.63 58.32
C MET A 451 -31.89 -24.64 57.96
N TRP A 452 -31.66 -23.95 56.82
CA TRP A 452 -32.59 -23.47 55.77
C TRP A 452 -32.99 -21.98 55.67
N ASN A 453 -32.29 -21.32 54.72
CA ASN A 453 -32.78 -20.84 53.40
C ASN A 453 -33.28 -19.37 53.20
N VAL A 454 -32.61 -18.71 52.23
CA VAL A 454 -32.93 -17.56 51.32
C VAL A 454 -33.54 -16.28 51.94
N ALA A 455 -33.18 -15.04 51.59
CA ALA A 455 -32.79 -14.51 50.28
C ALA A 455 -32.10 -13.13 50.38
N GLY A 456 -31.14 -12.89 49.48
CA GLY A 456 -30.85 -11.61 48.83
C GLY A 456 -30.40 -10.41 49.68
N THR A 457 -29.12 -10.01 49.59
CA THR A 457 -28.62 -8.95 48.69
C THR A 457 -27.20 -8.53 49.11
N GLY A 458 -26.22 -8.88 48.27
CA GLY A 458 -24.80 -8.49 48.35
C GLY A 458 -24.00 -9.18 49.47
N PRO A 459 -22.65 -9.15 49.48
CA PRO A 459 -21.73 -8.48 48.57
C PRO A 459 -20.54 -9.37 48.11
N THR A 460 -19.65 -8.75 47.34
CA THR A 460 -18.18 -9.00 47.27
C THR A 460 -17.63 -10.32 46.72
N LEU A 461 -16.79 -10.14 45.69
CA LEU A 461 -15.84 -11.11 45.17
C LEU A 461 -14.77 -11.51 46.20
N GLN A 462 -14.45 -12.80 46.24
CA GLN A 462 -13.12 -13.29 46.57
C GLN A 462 -12.67 -14.29 45.49
N VAL A 463 -11.69 -13.89 44.69
CA VAL A 463 -10.98 -14.78 43.77
C VAL A 463 -9.85 -15.44 44.55
N VAL A 464 -9.92 -16.76 44.69
CA VAL A 464 -8.83 -17.60 45.20
C VAL A 464 -8.27 -18.36 43.99
N ASN A 465 -6.99 -18.13 43.70
CA ASN A 465 -6.06 -18.89 42.86
C ASN A 465 -6.66 -19.81 41.76
N GLY A 466 -6.67 -19.34 40.51
CA GLY A 466 -6.99 -20.14 39.31
C GLY A 466 -8.30 -19.72 38.65
N GLY A 467 -8.22 -19.03 37.51
CA GLY A 467 -9.36 -18.46 36.79
C GLY A 467 -10.50 -19.44 36.47
N MET A 468 -11.72 -18.90 36.50
CA MET A 468 -13.00 -19.58 36.24
C MET A 468 -13.14 -20.05 34.79
N LYS A 469 -13.50 -21.32 34.63
CA LYS A 469 -13.92 -21.93 33.36
C LYS A 469 -15.44 -21.84 33.25
N LEU A 470 -15.95 -21.09 32.28
CA LEU A 470 -17.38 -21.12 31.93
C LEU A 470 -17.73 -22.49 31.34
N PRO A 471 -18.90 -23.08 31.67
CA PRO A 471 -19.35 -24.31 31.04
C PRO A 471 -19.58 -24.14 29.53
N ALA A 472 -19.30 -25.20 28.77
CA ALA A 472 -19.68 -25.27 27.36
C ALA A 472 -21.21 -25.12 27.21
N ASN A 473 -21.65 -24.38 26.19
CA ASN A 473 -23.03 -23.93 25.91
C ASN A 473 -23.53 -22.69 26.68
N THR A 474 -22.65 -21.84 27.19
CA THR A 474 -23.08 -20.51 27.65
C THR A 474 -23.36 -19.60 26.45
N THR A 475 -24.63 -19.47 26.09
CA THR A 475 -25.10 -18.50 25.08
C THR A 475 -25.21 -17.13 25.76
N ILE A 476 -24.40 -16.14 25.35
CA ILE A 476 -24.62 -14.76 25.75
C ILE A 476 -25.72 -14.19 24.84
N GLY A 477 -26.96 -14.34 25.31
CA GLY A 477 -28.17 -13.87 24.65
C GLY A 477 -28.30 -12.35 24.74
N ASN A 478 -28.57 -11.77 23.58
CA ASN A 478 -29.01 -10.40 23.31
C ASN A 478 -30.13 -9.95 24.26
N ASP A 479 -30.02 -8.76 24.86
CA ASP A 479 -31.20 -7.97 25.15
C ASP A 479 -30.96 -6.50 24.80
N SER A 480 -31.87 -6.02 23.97
CA SER A 480 -31.90 -4.73 23.32
C SER A 480 -32.60 -3.71 24.21
N LYS A 481 -31.92 -2.61 24.57
CA LYS A 481 -32.58 -1.33 24.88
C LYS A 481 -31.74 -0.17 24.34
N GLY A 482 -32.40 0.64 23.51
CA GLY A 482 -31.87 1.85 22.88
C GLY A 482 -31.77 3.04 23.83
N PRO A 483 -31.92 4.26 23.29
CA PRO A 483 -30.84 5.23 23.11
C PRO A 483 -30.66 6.15 24.32
N LEU A 484 -29.42 6.60 24.52
CA LEU A 484 -29.04 8.00 24.69
C LEU A 484 -27.66 8.23 24.09
#